data_AF-A0A3Q2DH11-F1
#
_entry.id   AF-A0A3Q2DH11-F1
#
_cell.length_a   1.000
_cell.length_b   1.000
_cell.length_c   1.000
_cell.angle_alpha   90.00
_cell.angle_beta   90.00
_cell.angle_gamma   90.00
#
_symmetry.space_group_name_H-M   'P 1'
#
loop_
_entity.id
_entity.type
_entity.pdbx_description
1 polymer ?
#
loop_
_entity_poly.entity_id
_entity_poly.type
_entity_poly.pdbx_seq_one_letter_code
_entity_poly.pdbx_strand_id
1 'polypeptide(L)'
;MVQISNQRWGEVPGLGSVDMWVLQSPGLRVEVLTLGAIIRSLSCRGKHGQMEDVVLGYDNLEGYVSDKRYLGAVVGRVANRIAKGRFVVEGKEYQLDTNNGPNALHGGLRGFSQVPQEKEAVNDGNVKRSISAQMQNKNVFSAQGETLTADYRARSTRTTPINLTNHSYFNLAGQVRLEERAAWERWEPFSTWISALFRPHVPPLSHKLAPTSSPPRPYLDP
;
A
#
# COMPACT_ATOMS: atom_id res chain seq x y z
N MET A 1 17.28 -2.75 -20.19
CA MET A 1 15.93 -3.25 -20.54
C MET A 1 15.31 -3.84 -19.28
N VAL A 2 14.01 -3.67 -19.06
CA VAL A 2 13.31 -4.25 -17.89
C VAL A 2 13.06 -5.73 -18.16
N GLN A 3 13.35 -6.61 -17.21
CA GLN A 3 13.00 -8.03 -17.26
C GLN A 3 11.81 -8.29 -16.33
N ILE A 4 10.91 -9.17 -16.77
CA ILE A 4 9.77 -9.63 -15.97
C ILE A 4 9.85 -11.15 -15.90
N SER A 5 9.71 -11.70 -14.70
CA SER A 5 9.51 -13.12 -14.45
C SER A 5 8.46 -13.32 -13.38
N ASN A 6 7.94 -14.54 -13.27
CA ASN A 6 7.08 -14.93 -12.16
C ASN A 6 7.31 -16.39 -11.79
N GLN A 7 6.90 -16.74 -10.58
CA GLN A 7 6.84 -18.10 -10.10
C GLN A 7 5.71 -18.24 -9.08
N ARG A 8 5.18 -19.46 -8.93
CA ARG A 8 4.26 -19.77 -7.83
C ARG A 8 4.98 -19.56 -6.50
N TRP A 9 4.35 -18.82 -5.60
CA TRP A 9 4.87 -18.55 -4.26
C TRP A 9 4.22 -19.43 -3.20
N GLY A 10 2.90 -19.65 -3.32
CA GLY A 10 2.16 -20.49 -2.39
C GLY A 10 0.68 -20.56 -2.72
N GLU A 11 -0.12 -20.88 -1.71
CA GLU A 11 -1.56 -20.95 -1.79
C GLU A 11 -2.15 -20.48 -0.47
N VAL A 12 -3.22 -19.69 -0.54
CA VAL A 12 -3.98 -19.29 0.64
C VAL A 12 -5.25 -20.14 0.68
N PRO A 13 -5.49 -20.94 1.74
CA PRO A 13 -6.69 -21.76 1.85
C PRO A 13 -7.96 -20.94 1.65
N GLY A 14 -8.79 -21.38 0.70
CA GLY A 14 -10.05 -20.71 0.35
C GLY A 14 -9.93 -19.44 -0.52
N LEU A 15 -8.72 -18.96 -0.82
CA LEU A 15 -8.49 -17.82 -1.71
C LEU A 15 -7.72 -18.18 -2.98
N GLY A 16 -6.97 -19.28 -2.99
CA GLY A 16 -6.31 -19.82 -4.17
C GLY A 16 -4.80 -19.53 -4.24
N SER A 17 -4.22 -19.75 -5.42
CA SER A 17 -2.77 -19.64 -5.64
C SER A 17 -2.27 -18.20 -5.55
N VAL A 18 -1.08 -18.04 -4.98
CA VAL A 18 -0.35 -16.78 -4.93
C VAL A 18 0.94 -16.92 -5.72
N ASP A 19 1.15 -16.00 -6.66
CA ASP A 19 2.39 -15.93 -7.45
C ASP A 19 3.20 -14.72 -7.03
N MET A 20 4.52 -14.87 -7.11
CA MET A 20 5.47 -13.78 -6.98
C MET A 20 5.96 -13.36 -8.35
N TRP A 21 5.78 -12.08 -8.66
CA TRP A 21 6.26 -11.48 -9.89
C TRP A 21 7.47 -10.60 -9.62
N VAL A 22 8.47 -10.64 -10.50
CA VAL A 22 9.70 -9.85 -10.37
C VAL A 22 9.79 -8.86 -11.52
N LEU A 23 9.99 -7.57 -11.19
CA LEU A 23 10.38 -6.51 -12.12
C LEU A 23 11.86 -6.19 -11.87
N GLN A 24 12.70 -6.39 -12.88
CA GLN A 24 14.12 -6.06 -12.79
C GLN A 24 14.45 -4.97 -13.81
N SER A 25 14.84 -3.79 -13.34
CA SER A 25 15.48 -2.75 -14.14
C SER A 25 16.99 -2.68 -13.80
N PRO A 26 17.79 -1.84 -14.48
CA PRO A 26 19.21 -1.68 -14.12
C PRO A 26 19.44 -1.18 -12.68
N GLY A 27 18.51 -0.38 -12.13
CA GLY A 27 18.64 0.25 -10.81
C GLY A 27 17.75 -0.33 -9.72
N LEU A 28 16.70 -1.09 -10.09
CA LEU A 28 15.73 -1.64 -9.14
C LEU A 28 15.46 -3.11 -9.39
N ARG A 29 15.18 -3.83 -8.30
CA ARG A 29 14.54 -5.13 -8.32
C ARG A 29 13.31 -5.09 -7.42
N VAL A 30 12.14 -5.37 -7.98
CA VAL A 30 10.87 -5.31 -7.25
C VAL A 30 10.19 -6.66 -7.30
N GLU A 31 9.77 -7.18 -6.15
CA GLU A 31 8.95 -8.38 -6.07
C GLU A 31 7.54 -8.04 -5.62
N VAL A 32 6.55 -8.52 -6.38
CA VAL A 32 5.14 -8.22 -6.13
C VAL A 32 4.31 -9.51 -6.08
N LEU A 33 3.66 -9.78 -4.95
CA LEU A 33 2.75 -10.92 -4.80
C LEU A 33 1.38 -10.64 -5.44
N THR A 34 0.73 -11.66 -6.00
CA THR A 34 -0.68 -11.55 -6.47
C THR A 34 -1.64 -11.26 -5.31
N LEU A 35 -1.34 -11.76 -4.12
CA LEU A 35 -2.06 -11.40 -2.89
C LEU A 35 -1.95 -9.88 -2.65
N GLY A 36 -3.09 -9.19 -2.63
CA GLY A 36 -3.18 -7.77 -2.27
C GLY A 36 -2.36 -6.82 -3.14
N ALA A 37 -1.85 -7.30 -4.29
CA ALA A 37 -0.83 -6.64 -5.08
C ALA A 37 0.35 -6.12 -4.22
N ILE A 38 0.78 -6.95 -3.25
CA ILE A 38 1.78 -6.61 -2.24
C ILE A 38 3.16 -6.47 -2.85
N ILE A 39 3.83 -5.33 -2.64
CA ILE A 39 5.27 -5.19 -2.82
C ILE A 39 5.94 -5.88 -1.62
N ARG A 40 6.53 -7.05 -1.83
CA ARG A 40 7.19 -7.80 -0.75
C ARG A 40 8.64 -7.42 -0.57
N SER A 41 9.27 -6.96 -1.65
CA SER A 41 10.68 -6.59 -1.71
C SER A 41 10.87 -5.50 -2.75
N LEU A 42 11.70 -4.52 -2.42
CA LEU A 42 12.15 -3.46 -3.31
C LEU A 42 13.63 -3.25 -3.02
N SER A 43 14.47 -3.82 -3.86
CA SER A 43 15.91 -3.63 -3.76
C SER A 43 16.37 -2.50 -4.67
N CYS A 44 17.22 -1.62 -4.15
CA CYS A 44 17.87 -0.54 -4.90
C CYS A 44 19.32 -0.35 -4.43
N ARG A 45 20.13 0.37 -5.21
CA ARG A 45 21.53 0.63 -4.85
C ARG A 45 21.64 1.82 -3.91
N GLY A 46 22.25 1.61 -2.75
CA GLY A 46 22.69 2.69 -1.88
C GLY A 46 24.01 3.32 -2.35
N LYS A 47 24.55 4.25 -1.55
CA LYS A 47 25.83 4.94 -1.84
C LYS A 47 27.04 4.02 -2.03
N HIS A 48 26.98 2.80 -1.49
CA HIS A 48 28.03 1.79 -1.59
C HIS A 48 27.87 0.86 -2.81
N GLY A 49 26.86 1.11 -3.66
CA GLY A 49 26.60 0.35 -4.87
C GLY A 49 26.00 -1.04 -4.64
N GLN A 50 25.83 -1.50 -3.40
CA GLN A 50 25.16 -2.77 -3.08
C GLN A 50 23.65 -2.63 -3.19
N MET A 51 23.00 -3.66 -3.72
CA MET A 51 21.53 -3.75 -3.77
C MET A 51 21.02 -4.23 -2.42
N GLU A 52 20.24 -3.39 -1.75
CA GLU A 52 19.64 -3.70 -0.45
C GLU A 52 18.12 -3.57 -0.54
N ASP A 53 17.39 -4.49 0.10
CA ASP A 53 15.94 -4.37 0.22
C ASP A 53 15.60 -3.23 1.17
N VAL A 54 14.81 -2.27 0.70
CA VAL A 54 14.47 -1.06 1.47
C VAL A 54 13.01 -1.03 1.90
N VAL A 55 12.27 -2.12 1.77
CA VAL A 55 10.90 -2.22 2.30
C VAL A 55 10.77 -3.30 3.36
N LEU A 56 9.87 -3.09 4.32
CA LEU A 56 9.53 -4.12 5.30
C LEU A 56 8.58 -5.14 4.70
N GLY A 57 8.85 -6.41 4.97
CA GLY A 57 8.05 -7.54 4.51
C GLY A 57 8.24 -8.80 5.35
N TYR A 58 7.62 -9.88 4.88
CA TYR A 58 7.73 -11.21 5.47
C TYR A 58 8.43 -12.18 4.51
N ASP A 59 9.14 -13.16 5.06
CA ASP A 59 9.81 -14.18 4.27
C ASP A 59 8.85 -15.25 3.72
N ASN A 60 7.66 -15.39 4.31
CA ASN A 60 6.68 -16.42 3.95
C ASN A 60 5.27 -15.83 3.74
N LEU A 61 4.39 -16.63 3.12
CA LEU A 61 3.04 -16.21 2.76
C LEU A 61 2.14 -16.05 4.00
N GLU A 62 2.34 -16.89 5.01
CA GLU A 62 1.58 -16.89 6.27
C GLU A 62 1.72 -15.56 7.02
N GLY A 63 2.91 -14.96 6.98
CA GLY A 63 3.17 -13.63 7.52
C GLY A 63 2.27 -12.57 6.89
N TYR A 64 2.10 -12.60 5.56
CA TYR A 64 1.21 -11.67 4.85
C TYR A 64 -0.28 -11.95 5.10
N VAL A 65 -0.67 -13.22 5.18
CA VAL A 65 -2.08 -13.61 5.44
C VAL A 65 -2.52 -13.22 6.85
N SER A 66 -1.61 -13.30 7.82
CA SER A 66 -1.88 -12.91 9.22
C SER A 66 -1.64 -11.43 9.51
N ASP A 67 -1.16 -10.68 8.51
CA ASP A 67 -0.74 -9.29 8.71
C ASP A 67 -1.93 -8.35 8.94
N LYS A 68 -1.81 -7.54 10.01
CA LYS A 68 -2.77 -6.49 10.36
C LYS A 68 -2.23 -5.08 10.05
N ARG A 69 -1.00 -4.98 9.53
CA ARG A 69 -0.29 -3.71 9.25
C ARG A 69 -0.32 -3.32 7.77
N TYR A 70 -0.83 -4.20 6.91
CA TYR A 70 -0.93 -4.02 5.46
C TYR A 70 0.43 -3.88 4.76
N LEU A 71 1.50 -4.50 5.28
CA LEU A 71 2.87 -4.32 4.77
C LEU A 71 2.93 -4.53 3.25
N GLY A 72 3.25 -3.46 2.53
CA GLY A 72 3.44 -3.48 1.07
C GLY A 72 2.15 -3.65 0.25
N ALA A 73 0.99 -3.83 0.88
CA ALA A 73 -0.27 -4.11 0.18
C ALA A 73 -0.86 -2.87 -0.49
N VAL A 74 -1.61 -3.07 -1.57
CA VAL A 74 -2.55 -2.06 -2.06
C VAL A 74 -3.80 -2.08 -1.18
N VAL A 75 -4.13 -0.95 -0.57
CA VAL A 75 -5.28 -0.80 0.33
C VAL A 75 -6.40 -0.01 -0.35
N GLY A 76 -7.64 -0.46 -0.13
CA GLY A 76 -8.86 0.07 -0.76
C GLY A 76 -10.06 -0.83 -0.44
N ARG A 77 -11.30 -0.49 -0.84
CA ARG A 77 -11.71 0.58 -1.78
C ARG A 77 -11.48 2.01 -1.31
N VAL A 78 -11.49 2.25 0.00
CA VAL A 78 -11.13 3.53 0.61
C VAL A 78 -10.01 3.31 1.61
N ALA A 79 -8.84 3.85 1.30
CA ALA A 79 -7.70 3.87 2.20
C ALA A 79 -7.98 4.78 3.41
N ASN A 80 -7.34 4.46 4.53
CA ASN A 80 -7.51 5.12 5.82
C ASN A 80 -8.92 4.89 6.40
N ARG A 81 -9.33 5.76 7.34
CA ARG A 81 -10.51 5.55 8.18
C ARG A 81 -11.75 6.22 7.63
N ILE A 82 -12.88 5.51 7.75
CA ILE A 82 -14.22 6.08 7.64
C ILE A 82 -14.84 6.07 9.04
N ALA A 83 -15.21 7.27 9.50
CA ALA A 83 -15.78 7.49 10.82
C ALA A 83 -17.00 6.60 11.06
N LYS A 84 -17.01 5.83 12.14
CA LYS A 84 -18.13 4.92 12.48
C LYS A 84 -18.43 3.85 11.42
N GLY A 85 -17.56 3.71 10.41
CA GLY A 85 -17.84 2.93 9.21
C GLY A 85 -19.04 3.44 8.41
N ARG A 86 -19.44 4.72 8.56
CA ARG A 86 -20.65 5.27 7.93
C ARG A 86 -20.33 6.34 6.92
N PHE A 87 -21.04 6.32 5.81
CA PHE A 87 -21.00 7.40 4.82
C PHE A 87 -22.32 7.46 4.05
N VAL A 88 -22.57 8.60 3.40
CA VAL A 88 -23.77 8.83 2.59
C VAL A 88 -23.36 9.03 1.14
N VAL A 89 -24.05 8.36 0.22
CA VAL A 89 -23.93 8.59 -1.23
C VAL A 89 -25.34 8.73 -1.78
N GLU A 90 -25.58 9.80 -2.54
CA GLU A 90 -26.89 10.05 -3.19
C GLU A 90 -28.05 10.00 -2.19
N GLY A 91 -27.85 10.55 -0.99
CA GLY A 91 -28.86 10.61 0.07
C GLY A 91 -29.09 9.28 0.82
N LYS A 92 -28.43 8.19 0.43
CA LYS A 92 -28.52 6.89 1.11
C LYS A 92 -27.36 6.66 2.07
N GLU A 93 -27.66 6.29 3.31
CA GLU A 93 -26.66 5.87 4.30
C GLU A 93 -26.17 4.45 4.02
N TYR A 94 -24.86 4.25 4.13
CA TYR A 94 -24.20 2.95 4.04
C TYR A 94 -23.38 2.70 5.32
N GLN A 95 -23.48 1.47 5.84
CA GLN A 95 -22.68 0.98 6.97
C GLN A 95 -21.66 -0.04 6.45
N LEU A 96 -20.40 0.17 6.82
CA LEU A 96 -19.28 -0.73 6.60
C LEU A 96 -18.96 -1.51 7.87
N ASP A 97 -18.24 -2.62 7.71
CA ASP A 97 -17.63 -3.33 8.84
C ASP A 97 -16.65 -2.41 9.58
N THR A 98 -16.72 -2.43 10.90
CA THR A 98 -15.82 -1.66 11.76
C THR A 98 -14.68 -2.55 12.25
N ASN A 99 -13.56 -2.52 11.51
CA ASN A 99 -12.38 -3.33 11.77
C ASN A 99 -11.28 -2.58 12.54
N ASN A 100 -11.51 -1.32 12.93
CA ASN A 100 -10.58 -0.53 13.72
C ASN A 100 -11.31 0.31 14.78
N GLY A 101 -11.58 -0.31 15.94
CA GLY A 101 -12.39 0.29 16.98
C GLY A 101 -13.77 0.65 16.43
N PRO A 102 -14.26 1.90 16.58
CA PRO A 102 -15.55 2.27 16.02
C PRO A 102 -15.50 2.50 14.50
N ASN A 103 -14.34 2.49 13.85
CA ASN A 103 -14.18 2.93 12.46
C ASN A 103 -13.99 1.75 11.49
N ALA A 104 -14.31 1.99 10.21
CA ALA A 104 -13.80 1.17 9.12
C ALA A 104 -12.42 1.69 8.71
N LEU A 105 -11.47 0.81 8.43
CA LEU A 105 -10.09 1.12 8.07
C LEU A 105 -9.67 0.31 6.84
N HIS A 106 -9.06 0.99 5.87
CA HIS A 106 -8.41 0.37 4.69
C HIS A 106 -9.31 -0.60 3.91
N GLY A 107 -10.59 -0.28 3.79
CA GLY A 107 -11.57 -1.09 3.08
C GLY A 107 -12.29 -2.16 3.89
N GLY A 108 -12.04 -2.25 5.21
CA GLY A 108 -12.76 -3.15 6.12
C GLY A 108 -12.15 -4.55 6.22
N LEU A 109 -12.95 -5.54 6.65
CA LEU A 109 -12.49 -6.92 6.91
C LEU A 109 -12.03 -7.66 5.66
N ARG A 110 -12.59 -7.31 4.49
CA ARG A 110 -12.24 -7.89 3.18
C ARG A 110 -11.86 -6.81 2.18
N GLY A 111 -10.90 -5.97 2.56
CA GLY A 111 -10.31 -4.95 1.69
C GLY A 111 -9.44 -5.56 0.58
N PHE A 112 -8.99 -4.71 -0.36
CA PHE A 112 -8.18 -5.15 -1.51
C PHE A 112 -6.84 -5.79 -1.14
N SER A 113 -6.35 -5.57 0.09
CA SER A 113 -5.11 -6.14 0.60
C SER A 113 -5.20 -7.64 0.94
N GLN A 114 -6.41 -8.18 1.08
CA GLN A 114 -6.65 -9.52 1.62
C GLN A 114 -7.07 -10.54 0.56
N VAL A 115 -7.02 -10.17 -0.72
CA VAL A 115 -7.53 -10.99 -1.83
C VAL A 115 -6.47 -11.16 -2.91
N PRO A 116 -6.28 -12.38 -3.45
CA PRO A 116 -5.48 -12.57 -4.65
C PRO A 116 -6.06 -11.79 -5.82
N GLN A 117 -5.19 -11.16 -6.59
CA GLN A 117 -5.53 -10.43 -7.81
C GLN A 117 -4.95 -11.15 -9.00
N GLU A 118 -5.73 -11.25 -10.08
CA GLU A 118 -5.22 -11.74 -11.36
C GLU A 118 -4.12 -10.81 -11.86
N LYS A 119 -3.01 -11.41 -12.30
CA LYS A 119 -1.85 -10.65 -12.78
C LYS A 119 -1.46 -10.99 -14.20
N GLU A 120 -1.09 -9.95 -14.93
CA GLU A 120 -0.62 -10.05 -16.31
C GLU A 120 0.62 -9.16 -16.52
N ALA A 121 1.57 -9.64 -17.32
CA ALA A 121 2.65 -8.81 -17.84
C ALA A 121 2.10 -7.88 -18.92
N VAL A 122 2.40 -6.60 -18.84
CA VAL A 122 2.02 -5.62 -19.86
C VAL A 122 3.29 -5.01 -20.47
N ASN A 123 3.32 -4.93 -21.80
CA ASN A 123 4.37 -4.28 -22.56
C ASN A 123 3.77 -3.10 -23.32
N ASP A 124 4.15 -1.87 -22.96
CA ASP A 124 3.56 -0.64 -23.52
C ASP A 124 4.37 -0.06 -24.69
N GLY A 125 5.13 -0.90 -25.41
CA GLY A 125 5.90 -0.50 -26.62
C GLY A 125 7.10 0.45 -26.38
N ASN A 126 7.10 1.20 -25.27
CA ASN A 126 8.06 2.27 -24.96
C ASN A 126 9.05 1.89 -23.85
N VAL A 127 9.59 0.66 -23.86
CA VAL A 127 10.60 0.17 -22.88
C VAL A 127 10.08 -0.01 -21.45
N LYS A 128 8.90 0.52 -21.10
CA LYS A 128 8.23 0.32 -19.81
C LYS A 128 7.53 -1.04 -19.80
N ARG A 129 8.07 -1.99 -19.03
CA ARG A 129 7.37 -3.24 -18.71
C ARG A 129 6.72 -3.13 -17.34
N SER A 130 5.51 -3.68 -17.20
CA SER A 130 4.73 -3.56 -15.98
C SER A 130 3.95 -4.83 -15.63
N ILE A 131 3.48 -4.90 -14.40
CA ILE A 131 2.55 -5.92 -13.91
C ILE A 131 1.24 -5.22 -13.58
N SER A 132 0.16 -5.69 -14.19
CA SER A 132 -1.19 -5.27 -13.85
C SER A 132 -1.81 -6.26 -12.87
N ALA A 133 -2.52 -5.77 -11.86
CA ALA A 133 -3.34 -6.57 -10.96
C ALA A 133 -4.80 -6.10 -11.06
N GLN A 134 -5.74 -6.98 -11.41
CA GLN A 134 -7.13 -6.62 -11.71
C GLN A 134 -8.15 -7.10 -10.66
N MET A 135 -9.12 -6.23 -10.36
CA MET A 135 -10.38 -6.45 -9.63
C MET A 135 -11.43 -5.43 -10.17
N GLN A 136 -12.25 -4.81 -9.30
CA GLN A 136 -12.96 -3.55 -9.60
C GLN A 136 -12.00 -2.36 -9.88
N ASN A 137 -10.69 -2.58 -9.69
CA ASN A 137 -9.58 -1.68 -9.99
C ASN A 137 -8.46 -2.39 -10.74
N LYS A 138 -7.62 -1.64 -11.44
CA LYS A 138 -6.40 -2.06 -12.11
C LYS A 138 -5.22 -1.34 -11.46
N ASN A 139 -4.30 -2.09 -10.86
CA ASN A 139 -3.07 -1.57 -10.25
C ASN A 139 -1.90 -1.96 -11.14
N VAL A 140 -1.12 -1.01 -11.64
CA VAL A 140 0.00 -1.27 -12.54
C VAL A 140 1.30 -0.84 -11.89
N PHE A 141 2.21 -1.80 -11.64
CA PHE A 141 3.56 -1.52 -11.17
C PHE A 141 4.55 -1.60 -12.32
N SER A 142 5.46 -0.64 -12.40
CA SER A 142 6.44 -0.55 -13.48
C SER A 142 7.77 -0.02 -12.96
N ALA A 143 8.87 -0.57 -13.48
CA ALA A 143 10.22 -0.16 -13.12
C ALA A 143 10.95 0.38 -14.35
N GLN A 144 11.63 1.52 -14.22
CA GLN A 144 12.46 2.09 -15.29
C GLN A 144 13.65 2.82 -14.67
N GLY A 145 14.88 2.38 -14.99
CA GLY A 145 16.08 2.90 -14.33
C GLY A 145 16.00 2.67 -12.81
N GLU A 146 15.96 3.75 -12.04
CA GLU A 146 15.80 3.78 -10.58
C GLU A 146 14.39 4.17 -10.13
N THR A 147 13.44 4.28 -11.06
CA THR A 147 12.07 4.71 -10.79
C THR A 147 11.12 3.53 -10.74
N LEU A 148 10.42 3.36 -9.61
CA LEU A 148 9.22 2.53 -9.49
C LEU A 148 7.99 3.43 -9.61
N THR A 149 7.09 3.12 -10.53
CA THR A 149 5.80 3.81 -10.68
C THR A 149 4.65 2.84 -10.39
N ALA A 150 3.70 3.29 -9.56
CA ALA A 150 2.44 2.61 -9.30
C ALA A 150 1.27 3.45 -9.86
N ASP A 151 0.58 2.91 -10.86
CA ASP A 151 -0.58 3.54 -11.49
C ASP A 151 -1.86 2.82 -11.03
N TYR A 152 -2.78 3.56 -10.42
CA TYR A 152 -4.07 3.03 -9.94
C TYR A 152 -5.21 3.51 -10.83
N ARG A 153 -6.03 2.59 -11.33
CA ARG A 153 -7.24 2.89 -12.09
C ARG A 153 -8.42 2.14 -11.50
N ALA A 154 -9.59 2.77 -11.43
CA ALA A 154 -10.80 2.07 -10.99
C ALA A 154 -12.00 2.50 -11.82
N ARG A 155 -12.97 1.59 -11.96
CA ARG A 155 -14.24 1.85 -12.63
C ARG A 155 -15.36 1.28 -11.77
N SER A 156 -16.41 2.06 -11.60
CA SER A 156 -17.61 1.64 -10.86
C SER A 156 -18.84 1.75 -11.75
N THR A 157 -19.83 0.91 -11.50
CA THR A 157 -21.16 0.96 -12.13
C THR A 157 -22.14 1.83 -11.36
N ARG A 158 -21.78 2.26 -10.14
CA ARG A 158 -22.57 3.13 -9.26
C ARG A 158 -21.67 4.16 -8.58
N THR A 159 -22.22 5.30 -8.22
CA THR A 159 -21.50 6.32 -7.43
C THR A 159 -20.98 5.69 -6.14
N THR A 160 -19.67 5.81 -5.89
CA THR A 160 -19.01 5.23 -4.71
C THR A 160 -17.73 6.02 -4.41
N PRO A 161 -17.35 6.15 -3.13
CA PRO A 161 -16.01 6.64 -2.81
C PRO A 161 -14.95 5.62 -3.26
N ILE A 162 -13.82 6.15 -3.74
CA ILE A 162 -12.62 5.38 -4.05
C ILE A 162 -11.39 6.18 -3.64
N ASN A 163 -10.47 5.54 -2.92
CA ASN A 163 -9.19 6.10 -2.53
C ASN A 163 -8.22 4.93 -2.39
N LEU A 164 -7.30 4.77 -3.34
CA LEU A 164 -6.35 3.67 -3.41
C LEU A 164 -4.95 4.16 -3.09
N THR A 165 -4.18 3.37 -2.35
CA THR A 165 -2.76 3.62 -2.13
C THR A 165 -2.03 2.31 -1.88
N ASN A 166 -0.69 2.35 -1.88
CA ASN A 166 0.16 1.26 -1.44
C ASN A 166 0.72 1.55 -0.04
N HIS A 167 0.79 0.51 0.80
CA HIS A 167 1.14 0.63 2.20
C HIS A 167 2.53 0.04 2.51
N SER A 168 3.49 0.25 1.59
CA SER A 168 4.90 -0.09 1.82
C SER A 168 5.49 0.75 2.94
N TYR A 169 6.22 0.09 3.83
CA TYR A 169 7.01 0.73 4.87
C TYR A 169 8.46 0.68 4.45
N PHE A 170 9.11 1.84 4.37
CA PHE A 170 10.47 1.94 3.88
C PHE A 170 11.47 2.02 5.04
N ASN A 171 12.57 1.30 4.90
CA ASN A 171 13.78 1.48 5.69
C ASN A 171 14.96 1.61 4.73
N LEU A 172 15.41 2.85 4.48
CA LEU A 172 16.46 3.13 3.50
C LEU A 172 17.86 2.72 3.96
N ALA A 173 18.04 2.39 5.25
CA ALA A 173 19.27 1.81 5.77
C ALA A 173 19.38 0.30 5.50
N GLY A 174 18.45 -0.25 4.70
CA GLY A 174 18.31 -1.67 4.46
C GLY A 174 17.35 -2.32 5.46
N GLN A 175 16.63 -3.33 5.00
CA GLN A 175 15.70 -4.10 5.80
C GLN A 175 16.46 -4.92 6.84
N VAL A 176 16.24 -4.61 8.11
CA VAL A 176 16.52 -5.56 9.20
C VAL A 176 15.24 -6.33 9.46
N ARG A 177 15.26 -7.65 9.24
CA ARG A 177 14.16 -8.54 9.64
C ARG A 177 13.90 -8.29 11.14
N LEU A 178 12.64 -8.00 11.48
CA LEU A 178 12.21 -7.29 12.71
C LEU A 178 12.84 -7.79 14.03
N GLU A 179 14.07 -7.36 14.35
CA GLU A 179 14.66 -7.44 15.72
C GLU A 179 15.54 -6.24 16.11
N GLU A 180 15.87 -5.29 15.22
CA GLU A 180 16.74 -4.15 15.57
C GLU A 180 16.05 -2.78 15.59
N ARG A 181 16.50 -1.93 16.52
CA ARG A 181 16.03 -0.55 16.69
C ARG A 181 16.56 0.33 15.56
N ALA A 182 15.66 0.80 14.68
CA ALA A 182 15.99 1.75 13.63
C ALA A 182 16.33 3.15 14.18
N ALA A 183 17.32 3.81 13.56
CA ALA A 183 17.54 5.24 13.69
C ALA A 183 16.52 5.98 12.80
N TRP A 184 15.81 6.96 13.35
CA TRP A 184 14.80 7.72 12.63
C TRP A 184 15.40 9.00 12.07
N GLU A 185 15.49 9.12 10.75
CA GLU A 185 15.66 10.43 10.13
C GLU A 185 14.28 11.10 10.02
N ARG A 186 14.20 12.36 10.47
CA ARG A 186 12.97 13.14 10.39
C ARG A 186 12.76 13.56 8.95
N TRP A 187 11.73 13.00 8.31
CA TRP A 187 11.28 13.49 7.02
C TRP A 187 10.50 14.78 7.20
N GLU A 188 10.95 15.86 6.58
CA GLU A 188 10.23 17.13 6.52
C GLU A 188 9.34 17.13 5.26
N PRO A 189 8.00 17.11 5.40
CA PRO A 189 7.11 17.08 4.26
C PRO A 189 7.19 18.40 3.48
N PHE A 190 7.12 18.34 2.14
CA PHE A 190 6.95 19.53 1.29
C PHE A 190 5.55 20.18 1.40
N SER A 191 4.65 19.60 2.20
CA SER A 191 3.31 20.15 2.42
C SER A 191 3.34 21.32 3.38
N THR A 192 2.51 22.34 3.11
CA THR A 192 2.30 23.49 4.01
C THR A 192 1.22 23.24 5.06
N TRP A 193 0.39 22.20 4.89
CA TRP A 193 -0.74 21.86 5.76
C TRP A 193 -0.84 20.36 6.03
N ILE A 194 -1.28 19.99 7.24
CA ILE A 194 -1.60 18.62 7.67
C ILE A 194 -2.99 18.57 8.30
N SER A 195 -3.67 17.42 8.17
CA SER A 195 -4.93 17.18 8.85
C SER A 195 -4.69 16.84 10.32
N ALA A 196 -5.27 17.62 11.24
CA ALA A 196 -5.27 17.28 12.65
C ALA A 196 -6.20 16.08 12.89
N LEU A 197 -5.71 15.07 13.62
CA LEU A 197 -6.50 13.88 13.97
C LEU A 197 -7.05 14.01 15.38
N PHE A 198 -8.29 13.58 15.60
CA PHE A 198 -8.87 13.39 16.93
C PHE A 198 -8.94 11.90 17.25
N ARG A 199 -8.85 11.54 18.53
CA ARG A 199 -9.11 10.16 18.96
C ARG A 199 -10.50 9.72 18.45
N PRO A 200 -10.64 8.54 17.80
CA PRO A 200 -9.63 7.50 17.55
C PRO A 200 -9.03 7.54 16.12
N HIS A 201 -8.26 8.60 15.82
CA HIS A 201 -7.51 8.84 14.58
C HIS A 201 -8.36 9.20 13.34
N VAL A 202 -9.43 9.97 13.52
CA VAL A 202 -10.26 10.48 12.41
C VAL A 202 -10.14 12.02 12.36
N PRO A 203 -10.00 12.65 11.18
CA PRO A 203 -10.11 14.10 11.07
C PRO A 203 -11.46 14.60 11.60
N PRO A 204 -11.53 15.79 12.21
CA PRO A 204 -12.81 16.34 12.63
C PRO A 204 -13.67 16.64 11.38
N LEU A 205 -14.99 16.51 11.51
CA LEU A 205 -15.93 16.93 10.45
C LEU A 205 -15.77 18.42 10.08
N SER A 206 -15.19 19.23 10.96
CA SER A 206 -14.91 20.64 10.69
C SER A 206 -13.75 20.89 9.72
N HIS A 207 -13.14 19.85 9.11
CA HIS A 207 -12.07 19.96 8.12
C HIS A 207 -10.88 20.86 8.52
N LYS A 208 -10.57 20.93 9.82
CA LYS A 208 -9.50 21.80 10.32
C LYS A 208 -8.14 21.30 9.86
N LEU A 209 -7.53 22.05 8.94
CA LEU A 209 -6.13 21.90 8.56
C LEU A 209 -5.25 22.71 9.50
N ALA A 210 -4.08 22.18 9.86
CA ALA A 210 -3.06 22.87 10.63
C ALA A 210 -1.82 23.11 9.74
N PRO A 211 -1.15 24.27 9.85
CA PRO A 211 0.12 24.49 9.15
C PRO A 211 1.16 23.46 9.58
N THR A 212 1.97 22.93 8.66
CA THR A 212 3.08 22.02 8.99
C THR A 212 4.17 22.67 9.84
N SER A 213 4.29 23.99 9.78
CA SER A 213 5.16 24.79 10.65
C SER A 213 4.66 24.89 12.11
N SER A 214 3.45 24.41 12.40
CA SER A 214 2.95 24.40 13.78
C SER A 214 3.79 23.42 14.62
N PRO A 215 4.15 23.77 15.88
CA PRO A 215 4.83 22.83 16.76
C PRO A 215 3.99 21.54 16.88
N PRO A 216 4.64 20.36 17.00
CA PRO A 216 3.92 19.10 17.17
C PRO A 216 2.98 19.26 18.36
N ARG A 217 1.67 19.29 18.09
CA ARG A 217 0.69 19.32 19.17
C ARG A 217 0.84 17.99 19.89
N PRO A 218 1.10 17.95 21.21
CA PRO A 218 0.97 16.71 21.94
C PRO A 218 -0.42 16.17 21.62
N TYR A 219 -0.52 14.86 21.40
CA TYR A 219 -1.81 14.18 21.32
C TYR A 219 -2.69 14.78 22.43
N LEU A 220 -3.73 15.52 22.05
CA LEU A 220 -4.67 16.06 23.02
C LEU A 220 -5.46 14.85 23.52
N ASP A 221 -4.91 14.24 24.56
CA ASP A 221 -5.50 13.19 25.39
C ASP A 221 -6.63 13.78 26.24
N PRO A 222 -7.64 12.95 26.57
CA PRO A 222 -7.47 11.78 27.45
C PRO A 222 -7.53 10.43 26.74
#